data_AF-A0A379B5U1-F1
#
_entry.id   AF-A0A379B5U1-F1
#
_cell.length_a   1.000
_cell.length_b   1.000
_cell.length_c   1.000
_cell.angle_alpha   90.00
_cell.angle_beta   90.00
_cell.angle_gamma   90.00
#
_symmetry.space_group_name_H-M   'P 1'
#
loop_
_entity.id
_entity.type
_entity.pdbx_description
1 polymer ?
#
loop_
_entity_poly.entity_id
_entity_poly.type
_entity_poly.pdbx_seq_one_letter_code
_entity_poly.pdbx_strand_id
1 'polypeptide(L)' 'MLYENTDNIFDIAALYAVAIAKAHAFPDGNKRTALVAMLTSLDLQGIEIEPNHGLDDTMVEVASSTIDFKQLSMHLQNLI' A
#
# COMPACT_ATOMS: atom_id res chain seq x y z
N MET A 1 -12.78 5.27 12.50
CA MET A 1 -11.39 4.83 12.19
C MET A 1 -11.35 4.36 10.74
N LEU A 2 -10.25 4.52 10.00
CA LEU A 2 -10.14 4.19 8.55
C LEU A 2 -10.46 2.72 8.18
N TYR A 3 -10.68 1.84 9.16
CA TYR A 3 -10.96 0.41 9.01
C TYR A 3 -12.44 0.01 9.14
N GLU A 4 -13.38 0.96 9.21
CA GLU A 4 -14.80 0.62 9.43
C GLU A 4 -15.40 -0.16 8.24
N ASN A 5 -15.45 -1.50 8.38
CA ASN A 5 -16.06 -2.52 7.50
C ASN A 5 -15.22 -3.03 6.32
N THR A 6 -13.93 -3.27 6.51
CA THR A 6 -13.12 -3.90 5.46
C THR A 6 -12.35 -5.11 5.97
N ASP A 7 -12.93 -6.30 5.80
CA ASP A 7 -12.26 -7.60 6.05
C ASP A 7 -11.29 -7.99 4.92
N ASN A 8 -11.19 -7.16 3.88
CA ASN A 8 -10.27 -7.38 2.78
C ASN A 8 -8.85 -6.94 3.19
N ILE A 9 -7.98 -7.92 3.36
CA ILE A 9 -6.56 -7.74 3.69
C ILE A 9 -5.80 -6.86 2.68
N PHE A 10 -6.19 -6.85 1.41
CA PHE A 10 -5.58 -5.98 0.40
C PHE A 10 -5.98 -4.51 0.59
N ASP A 11 -7.22 -4.25 1.00
CA ASP A 11 -7.65 -2.88 1.34
C ASP A 11 -6.92 -2.38 2.59
N ILE A 12 -6.72 -3.23 3.59
CA ILE A 12 -5.94 -2.91 4.80
C ILE A 12 -4.49 -2.56 4.43
N ALA A 13 -3.85 -3.39 3.61
CA ALA A 13 -2.49 -3.14 3.14
C ALA A 13 -2.40 -1.82 2.33
N ALA A 14 -3.35 -1.59 1.41
CA ALA A 14 -3.41 -0.36 0.63
C ALA A 14 -3.63 0.89 1.51
N LEU A 15 -4.45 0.78 2.56
CA LEU A 15 -4.67 1.86 3.53
C LEU A 15 -3.37 2.19 4.31
N TYR A 16 -2.57 1.20 4.70
CA TYR A 16 -1.25 1.45 5.27
C TYR A 16 -0.35 2.24 4.32
N ALA A 17 -0.31 1.83 3.05
CA ALA A 17 0.49 2.50 2.04
C ALA A 17 0.08 3.98 1.87
N VAL A 18 -1.23 4.23 1.69
CA VAL A 18 -1.79 5.59 1.51
C VAL A 18 -1.56 6.46 2.74
N ALA A 19 -1.84 5.93 3.93
CA ALA A 19 -1.69 6.67 5.18
C ALA A 19 -0.23 7.10 5.40
N ILE A 20 0.72 6.17 5.28
CA ILE A 20 2.14 6.46 5.54
C ILE A 20 2.73 7.35 4.44
N ALA A 21 2.41 7.09 3.16
CA ALA A 21 2.97 7.86 2.05
C ALA A 21 2.59 9.35 2.13
N LYS A 22 1.40 9.66 2.67
CA LYS A 22 0.83 11.01 2.72
C LYS A 22 0.94 11.69 4.08
N ALA A 23 1.37 10.97 5.13
CA ALA A 23 1.43 11.52 6.48
C ALA A 23 2.54 12.56 6.70
N HIS A 24 3.54 12.66 5.80
CA HIS A 24 4.77 13.42 6.04
C HIS A 24 5.40 13.09 7.41
N ALA A 25 5.29 11.83 7.84
CA ALA A 25 5.70 11.38 9.16
C ALA A 25 7.22 11.36 9.35
N PHE A 26 7.96 11.20 8.25
CA PHE A 26 9.42 11.15 8.24
C PHE A 26 10.01 12.32 7.44
N PRO A 27 11.22 12.83 7.81
CA PRO A 27 11.93 13.85 7.03
C PRO A 27 12.18 13.44 5.56
N ASP A 28 12.42 12.16 5.32
CA ASP A 28 12.47 11.52 4.01
C ASP A 28 12.03 10.05 4.15
N GLY A 29 11.73 9.38 3.04
CA GLY A 29 11.51 7.94 2.99
C GLY A 29 10.05 7.51 3.10
N ASN A 30 9.09 8.42 3.27
CA ASN A 30 7.67 8.09 3.46
C ASN A 30 7.15 7.06 2.43
N LYS A 31 7.46 7.21 1.14
CA LYS A 31 7.04 6.25 0.08
C LYS A 31 7.65 4.85 0.26
N ARG A 32 8.94 4.78 0.61
CA ARG A 32 9.66 3.50 0.83
C ARG A 32 9.11 2.80 2.09
N THR A 33 8.90 3.55 3.16
CA THR A 33 8.30 3.03 4.40
C THR A 33 6.87 2.55 4.16
N ALA A 34 6.08 3.29 3.38
CA ALA A 34 4.73 2.91 3.00
C ALA A 34 4.69 1.62 2.18
N LEU A 35 5.57 1.48 1.18
CA LEU A 35 5.70 0.26 0.37
C LEU A 35 6.01 -0.95 1.25
N VAL A 36 7.03 -0.83 2.10
CA VAL A 36 7.45 -1.93 2.99
C VAL A 36 6.34 -2.27 3.98
N ALA A 37 5.70 -1.27 4.61
CA ALA A 37 4.60 -1.52 5.54
C ALA A 37 3.41 -2.25 4.88
N MET A 38 3.05 -1.86 3.65
CA MET A 38 2.03 -2.53 2.85
C MET A 38 2.40 -3.99 2.57
N LEU A 39 3.60 -4.25 2.04
CA LEU A 39 4.06 -5.60 1.73
C LEU A 39 4.19 -6.47 2.99
N THR A 40 4.75 -5.93 4.08
CA THR A 40 4.82 -6.63 5.36
C THR A 40 3.44 -6.95 5.91
N SER A 41 2.46 -6.06 5.75
CA SER A 41 1.07 -6.36 6.16
C SER A 41 0.48 -7.55 5.42
N LEU A 42 0.79 -7.72 4.13
CA LEU A 42 0.35 -8.87 3.34
C LEU A 42 1.11 -10.15 3.70
N ASP A 43 2.43 -10.04 3.87
CA ASP A 43 3.31 -11.15 4.26
C ASP A 43 2.87 -11.76 5.61
N LEU A 44 2.48 -10.92 6.57
CA LEU A 44 1.91 -11.37 7.85
C LEU A 44 0.59 -12.17 7.71
N GLN A 45 -0.11 -12.04 6.58
CA GLN A 45 -1.31 -12.82 6.24
C GLN A 45 -0.98 -14.03 5.35
N GLY A 46 0.30 -14.31 5.09
CA GLY A 46 0.76 -15.38 4.21
C GLY A 46 0.67 -15.03 2.72
N ILE A 47 0.60 -13.74 2.39
CA ILE A 47 0.54 -13.26 1.01
C ILE A 47 1.87 -12.59 0.65
N GLU A 48 2.66 -13.28 -0.16
CA GLU A 48 3.90 -12.76 -0.71
C GLU A 48 3.64 -12.21 -2.12
N ILE A 49 4.09 -10.97 -2.36
CA ILE A 49 4.09 -10.37 -3.69
C ILE A 49 5.53 -10.40 -4.19
N GLU A 50 5.74 -11.04 -5.33
CA GLU A 50 7.05 -11.15 -5.96
C GLU A 50 7.61 -9.76 -6.31
N PRO A 51 8.94 -9.58 -6.35
CA PRO A 51 9.54 -8.32 -6.77
C PRO A 51 9.30 -8.06 -8.27
N ASN A 52 9.58 -6.83 -8.71
CA ASN A 52 9.53 -6.38 -10.11
C ASN A 52 8.13 -6.18 -10.72
N HIS A 53 7.13 -5.83 -9.90
CA HIS A 53 5.80 -5.41 -10.37
C HIS A 53 5.63 -3.88 -10.54
N GLY A 54 6.70 -3.08 -10.37
CA GLY A 54 6.64 -1.62 -10.50
C GLY A 54 5.91 -0.92 -9.34
N LEU A 55 5.81 -1.56 -8.18
CA LEU A 55 5.12 -1.00 -7.01
C LEU A 55 5.79 0.27 -6.45
N ASP A 56 7.07 0.49 -6.73
CA ASP A 56 7.77 1.73 -6.42
C ASP A 56 7.23 2.92 -7.21
N ASP A 57 6.95 2.73 -8.51
CA ASP A 57 6.26 3.73 -9.34
C ASP A 57 4.81 3.92 -8.86
N THR A 58 4.10 2.83 -8.53
CA THR A 58 2.77 2.89 -7.92
C THR A 58 2.75 3.73 -6.64
N MET A 59 3.79 3.66 -5.81
CA MET A 59 3.89 4.51 -4.61
C MET A 59 4.10 5.98 -4.91
N VAL A 60 4.65 6.33 -6.07
CA VAL A 60 4.67 7.74 -6.55
C VAL A 60 3.24 8.19 -6.86
N GLU A 61 2.45 7.37 -7.55
CA GLU A 61 1.05 7.65 -7.88
C GLU A 61 0.17 7.79 -6.64
N VAL A 62 0.39 6.95 -5.62
CA VAL A 62 -0.28 7.05 -4.31
C VAL A 62 0.04 8.39 -3.64
N ALA A 63 1.32 8.77 -3.61
CA ALA A 63 1.76 10.00 -2.98
C ALA A 63 1.22 11.25 -3.71
N SER A 64 1.09 11.19 -5.04
CA SER A 64 0.48 12.25 -5.86
C SER A 64 -1.06 12.23 -5.84
N SER A 65 -1.69 11.26 -5.17
CA SER A 65 -3.15 11.03 -5.20
C SER A 65 -3.70 10.73 -6.60
N THR A 66 -2.85 10.24 -7.51
CA THR A 66 -3.25 9.79 -8.85
C THR A 66 -4.06 8.49 -8.76
N ILE A 67 -3.75 7.64 -7.79
CA ILE A 67 -4.56 6.48 -7.43
C ILE A 67 -4.96 6.53 -5.95
N ASP A 68 -6.17 6.04 -5.65
CA ASP A 68 -6.66 5.87 -4.29
C ASP A 68 -6.40 4.46 -3.73
N PHE A 69 -6.78 4.24 -2.47
CA PHE A 69 -6.55 2.95 -1.80
C PHE A 69 -7.33 1.79 -2.45
N LYS A 70 -8.49 2.06 -3.07
CA LYS A 70 -9.30 1.01 -3.72
C LYS A 70 -8.64 0.58 -5.02
N GLN A 71 -8.15 1.54 -5.79
CA GLN A 71 -7.39 1.26 -7.01
C GLN A 71 -6.10 0.49 -6.68
N LEU A 72 -5.38 0.90 -5.64
CA LEU A 72 -4.19 0.19 -5.17
C LEU A 72 -4.53 -1.24 -4.71
N SER A 73 -5.57 -1.41 -3.89
CA SER A 73 -6.02 -2.73 -3.43
C SER A 73 -6.36 -3.66 -4.60
N MET A 74 -7.11 -3.16 -5.59
CA MET A 74 -7.44 -3.93 -6.79
C MET A 74 -6.19 -4.26 -7.60
N HIS A 75 -5.22 -3.34 -7.68
CA HIS A 75 -3.93 -3.62 -8.32
C HIS A 75 -3.18 -4.75 -7.61
N LEU A 76 -3.07 -4.72 -6.28
CA LEU A 76 -2.43 -5.77 -5.48
C LEU A 76 -3.10 -7.13 -5.67
N GLN A 77 -4.43 -7.17 -5.72
CA GLN A 77 -5.19 -8.40 -5.98
C GLN A 77 -4.90 -9.02 -7.35
N ASN A 78 -4.54 -8.22 -8.35
CA ASN A 78 -4.23 -8.70 -9.71
C ASN A 78 -2.78 -9.19 -9.87
N LEU A 79 -1.93 -9.02 -8.86
CA LEU A 79 -0.54 -9.49 -8.90
C LEU A 79 -0.38 -10.94 -8.43
N ILE A 80 -1.47 -11.57 -7.98
CA ILE A 80 -1.53 -12.91 -7.41
C ILE A 80 -2.49 -13.76 -8.23
#